data_AF-A0A7Y6A965-F1
#
_entry.id   AF-A0A7Y6A965-F1
#
_cell.length_a   1.000
_cell.length_b   1.000
_cell.length_c   1.000
_cell.angle_alpha   90.00
_cell.angle_beta   90.00
_cell.angle_gamma   90.00
#
_symmetry.space_group_name_H-M   'P 1'
#
loop_
_entity.id
_entity.type
_entity.pdbx_description
1 polymer ?
#
loop_
_entity_poly.entity_id
_entity_poly.type
_entity_poly.pdbx_seq_one_letter_code
_entity_poly.pdbx_strand_id
1 'polypeptide(L)'
;AVLALLVLPSDPRRMYVVDEAAAELVCDGPVCVAKTHQDRLTDLAGPGKEALRLLHSALGERAPVSVRENTAVLPEGTTPRWSAETVLLDFDDDIVAAAKGEELTRSLIAEGMVPDCTPVGWTSVGGDLYAQTIAASWVLGDFKPLPGTLSEKLRREVDAETRAVWRELKALAPAEQHRRINAARAAAHSCEGDAFDALNGGKSR
;
A
#
# COMPACT_ATOMS: atom_id res chain seq x y z
N ALA A 1 -36.92 17.92 19.90
CA ALA A 1 -36.89 17.22 18.61
C ALA A 1 -35.61 16.42 18.53
N VAL A 2 -35.66 15.10 18.72
CA VAL A 2 -34.46 14.20 18.72
C VAL A 2 -34.74 12.93 17.88
N LEU A 3 -35.88 12.83 17.21
CA LEU A 3 -36.34 11.61 16.54
C LEU A 3 -35.83 11.44 15.10
N ALA A 4 -35.11 12.42 14.53
CA ALA A 4 -34.66 12.37 13.14
C ALA A 4 -33.35 11.55 12.93
N LEU A 5 -32.62 11.23 14.01
CA LEU A 5 -31.33 10.52 13.93
C LEU A 5 -31.45 8.99 13.75
N LEU A 6 -32.64 8.42 13.86
CA LEU A 6 -32.87 6.97 13.70
C LEU A 6 -33.24 6.55 12.27
N VAL A 7 -33.27 7.50 11.32
CA VAL A 7 -33.73 7.25 9.94
C VAL A 7 -32.56 6.98 8.97
N LEU A 8 -31.33 7.35 9.35
CA LEU A 8 -30.15 7.11 8.52
C LEU A 8 -29.58 5.71 8.83
N PRO A 9 -29.45 4.81 7.84
CA PRO A 9 -28.84 3.51 8.06
C PRO A 9 -27.37 3.69 8.47
N SER A 10 -26.97 3.10 9.60
CA SER A 10 -25.56 3.11 10.04
C SER A 10 -24.71 2.04 9.36
N ASP A 11 -25.33 1.13 8.62
CA ASP A 11 -24.65 0.10 7.84
C ASP A 11 -24.53 0.57 6.39
N PRO A 12 -23.31 0.82 5.86
CA PRO A 12 -23.10 1.26 4.49
C PRO A 12 -23.73 0.30 3.48
N ARG A 13 -23.83 -1.00 3.77
CA ARG A 13 -24.43 -2.01 2.88
C ARG A 13 -25.95 -1.85 2.75
N ARG A 14 -26.57 -1.05 3.62
CA ARG A 14 -27.98 -0.66 3.55
C ARG A 14 -28.18 0.70 2.88
N MET A 15 -27.11 1.42 2.56
CA MET A 15 -27.12 2.71 1.85
C MET A 15 -26.58 2.57 0.42
N TYR A 16 -25.56 1.74 0.23
CA TYR A 16 -24.87 1.47 -1.01
C TYR A 16 -24.89 -0.04 -1.27
N VAL A 17 -25.49 -0.45 -2.38
CA VAL A 17 -25.45 -1.84 -2.84
C VAL A 17 -24.32 -1.95 -3.83
N VAL A 18 -23.38 -2.86 -3.57
CA VAL A 18 -22.33 -3.21 -4.54
C VAL A 18 -23.00 -3.86 -5.74
N ASP A 19 -22.72 -3.37 -6.94
CA ASP A 19 -23.02 -4.10 -8.15
C ASP A 19 -22.02 -5.28 -8.25
N GLU A 20 -22.49 -6.47 -7.91
CA GLU A 20 -21.66 -7.67 -7.88
C GLU A 20 -21.06 -8.01 -9.25
N ALA A 21 -21.76 -7.68 -10.34
CA ALA A 21 -21.24 -7.90 -11.68
C ALA A 21 -20.13 -6.88 -12.02
N ALA A 22 -20.25 -5.63 -11.56
CA ALA A 22 -19.21 -4.62 -11.73
C ALA A 22 -17.97 -4.91 -10.87
N ALA A 23 -18.16 -5.47 -9.66
CA ALA A 23 -17.10 -5.84 -8.72
C ALA A 23 -16.46 -7.22 -8.99
N GLU A 24 -17.02 -8.00 -9.91
CA GLU A 24 -16.45 -9.27 -10.36
C GLU A 24 -15.02 -9.07 -10.85
N LEU A 25 -14.09 -9.94 -10.45
CA LEU A 25 -12.68 -9.80 -10.83
C LEU A 25 -12.41 -10.40 -12.21
N VAL A 26 -11.71 -9.63 -13.05
CA VAL A 26 -11.18 -10.05 -14.35
C VAL A 26 -9.66 -10.01 -14.27
N CYS A 27 -9.00 -11.10 -14.68
CA CYS A 27 -7.57 -11.29 -14.46
C CYS A 27 -6.77 -11.53 -15.74
N ASP A 28 -5.53 -11.02 -15.74
CA ASP A 28 -4.45 -11.47 -16.61
C ASP A 28 -3.37 -12.13 -15.74
N GLY A 29 -3.44 -13.46 -15.63
CA GLY A 29 -2.57 -14.24 -14.77
C GLY A 29 -2.78 -13.87 -13.30
N PRO A 30 -1.72 -13.49 -12.55
CA PRO A 30 -1.83 -13.16 -11.12
C PRO A 30 -2.33 -11.75 -10.84
N VAL A 31 -2.69 -10.97 -11.87
CA VAL A 31 -3.13 -9.58 -11.75
C VAL A 31 -4.60 -9.49 -12.09
N CYS A 32 -5.41 -9.01 -11.16
CA CYS A 32 -6.87 -8.91 -11.28
C CYS A 32 -7.37 -7.50 -10.98
N VAL A 33 -8.34 -7.05 -11.77
CA VAL A 33 -9.10 -5.80 -11.56
C VAL A 33 -10.58 -6.09 -11.49
N ALA A 34 -11.37 -5.18 -10.94
CA ALA A 34 -12.83 -5.23 -11.05
C ALA A 34 -13.24 -5.11 -12.53
N LYS A 35 -14.36 -5.73 -12.89
CA LYS A 35 -14.91 -5.71 -14.25
C LYS A 35 -15.15 -4.28 -14.74
N THR A 36 -15.55 -3.39 -13.84
CA THR A 36 -15.73 -1.96 -14.17
C THR A 36 -14.43 -1.26 -14.56
N HIS A 37 -13.27 -1.79 -14.15
CA HIS A 37 -11.93 -1.29 -14.46
C HIS A 37 -11.16 -2.23 -15.40
N GLN A 38 -11.87 -3.09 -16.15
CA GLN A 38 -11.24 -4.05 -17.06
C GLN A 38 -10.33 -3.37 -18.11
N ASP A 39 -10.63 -2.14 -18.51
CA ASP A 39 -9.81 -1.34 -19.42
C ASP A 39 -8.43 -1.01 -18.83
N ARG A 40 -8.33 -0.85 -17.50
CA ARG A 40 -7.08 -0.62 -16.77
C ARG A 40 -6.18 -1.86 -16.69
N LEU A 41 -6.73 -3.06 -16.91
CA LEU A 41 -5.97 -4.31 -16.77
C LEU A 41 -4.75 -4.36 -17.70
N THR A 42 -4.87 -3.83 -18.92
CA THR A 42 -3.78 -3.84 -19.90
C THR A 42 -2.58 -3.03 -19.41
N ASP A 43 -2.83 -1.89 -18.75
CA ASP A 43 -1.79 -1.02 -18.21
C ASP A 43 -1.23 -1.53 -16.88
N LEU A 44 -2.03 -2.29 -16.12
CA LEU A 44 -1.63 -2.85 -14.81
C LEU A 44 -0.88 -4.18 -14.92
N ALA A 45 -1.22 -5.04 -15.88
CA ALA A 45 -0.74 -6.42 -15.92
C ALA A 45 0.79 -6.53 -16.00
N GLY A 46 1.43 -5.72 -16.84
CA GLY A 46 2.90 -5.66 -16.96
C GLY A 46 3.57 -5.23 -15.66
N PRO A 47 3.28 -4.01 -15.15
CA PRO A 47 3.79 -3.51 -13.87
C PRO A 47 3.52 -4.45 -12.69
N GLY A 48 2.31 -5.04 -12.62
CA GLY A 48 1.93 -5.95 -11.55
C GLY A 48 2.75 -7.24 -11.55
N LYS A 49 2.93 -7.88 -12.71
CA LYS A 49 3.79 -9.07 -12.85
C LYS A 49 5.24 -8.77 -12.47
N GLU A 50 5.74 -7.59 -12.86
CA GLU A 50 7.10 -7.16 -12.51
C GLU A 50 7.26 -6.87 -11.01
N ALA A 51 6.28 -6.23 -10.38
CA ALA A 51 6.28 -5.99 -8.93
C ALA A 51 6.34 -7.32 -8.16
N LEU A 52 5.53 -8.31 -8.54
CA LEU A 52 5.56 -9.64 -7.91
C LEU A 52 6.93 -10.32 -8.08
N ARG A 53 7.54 -10.22 -9.27
CA ARG A 53 8.87 -10.77 -9.53
C ARG A 53 9.95 -10.13 -8.65
N LEU A 54 9.92 -8.81 -8.50
CA LEU A 54 10.87 -8.05 -7.67
C LEU A 54 10.66 -8.36 -6.17
N LEU A 55 9.41 -8.42 -5.72
CA LEU A 55 9.07 -8.81 -4.35
C LEU A 55 9.52 -10.23 -4.05
N HIS A 56 9.31 -11.18 -4.96
CA HIS A 56 9.81 -12.55 -4.82
C HIS A 56 11.33 -12.60 -4.74
N SER A 57 12.03 -11.80 -5.55
CA SER A 57 13.50 -11.71 -5.50
C SER A 57 13.99 -11.19 -4.14
N ALA A 58 13.25 -10.28 -3.51
CA ALA A 58 13.63 -9.65 -2.24
C ALA A 58 13.19 -10.45 -0.99
N LEU A 59 12.04 -11.12 -1.04
CA LEU A 59 11.41 -11.78 0.12
C LEU A 59 11.43 -13.31 0.05
N GLY A 60 11.68 -13.90 -1.12
CA GLY A 60 11.56 -15.33 -1.38
C GLY A 60 10.12 -15.81 -1.23
N GLU A 61 9.93 -16.94 -0.55
CA GLU A 61 8.63 -17.59 -0.30
C GLU A 61 7.62 -16.75 0.48
N ARG A 62 8.06 -15.65 1.10
CA ARG A 62 7.18 -14.74 1.85
C ARG A 62 6.60 -13.61 0.99
N ALA A 63 6.97 -13.56 -0.29
CA ALA A 63 6.45 -12.57 -1.21
C ALA A 63 4.98 -12.81 -1.53
N PRO A 64 4.20 -11.75 -1.77
CA PRO A 64 2.88 -11.91 -2.36
C PRO A 64 3.00 -12.56 -3.73
N VAL A 65 1.96 -13.33 -4.09
CA VAL A 65 1.89 -14.11 -5.33
C VAL A 65 0.86 -13.55 -6.31
N SER A 66 0.09 -12.55 -5.89
CA SER A 66 -0.99 -11.94 -6.66
C SER A 66 -1.10 -10.45 -6.43
N VAL A 67 -1.63 -9.74 -7.42
CA VAL A 67 -2.03 -8.33 -7.35
C VAL A 67 -3.53 -8.27 -7.64
N ARG A 68 -4.30 -7.58 -6.81
CA ARG A 68 -5.76 -7.55 -6.93
C ARG A 68 -6.32 -6.20 -6.52
N GLU A 69 -7.20 -5.66 -7.35
CA GLU A 69 -8.02 -4.53 -6.95
C GLU A 69 -8.87 -4.86 -5.72
N ASN A 70 -8.89 -3.94 -4.76
CA ASN A 70 -9.69 -4.10 -3.55
C ASN A 70 -11.15 -3.67 -3.80
N THR A 71 -12.04 -4.65 -4.01
CA THR A 71 -13.47 -4.39 -4.22
C THR A 71 -14.30 -4.45 -2.92
N ALA A 72 -13.65 -4.50 -1.75
CA ALA A 72 -14.36 -4.59 -0.48
C ALA A 72 -14.96 -3.24 -0.07
N VAL A 73 -16.27 -3.22 0.21
CA VAL A 73 -16.92 -2.06 0.83
C VAL A 73 -16.84 -2.18 2.35
N LEU A 74 -16.01 -1.32 2.94
CA LEU A 74 -15.80 -1.21 4.38
C LEU A 74 -16.50 0.05 4.93
N PRO A 75 -17.04 0.01 6.16
CA PRO A 75 -17.55 1.20 6.83
C PRO A 75 -16.47 2.25 7.05
N GLU A 76 -16.86 3.53 6.99
CA GLU A 76 -15.99 4.65 7.33
C GLU A 76 -15.37 4.48 8.73
N GLY A 77 -14.09 4.81 8.87
CA GLY A 77 -13.32 4.62 10.10
C GLY A 77 -12.86 3.18 10.37
N THR A 78 -13.15 2.23 9.47
CA THR A 78 -12.63 0.86 9.59
C THR A 78 -11.19 0.79 9.11
N THR A 79 -10.29 0.23 9.92
CA THR A 79 -8.93 -0.11 9.47
C THR A 79 -8.98 -1.27 8.47
N PRO A 80 -8.35 -1.15 7.29
CA PRO A 80 -8.29 -2.22 6.31
C PRO A 80 -7.66 -3.52 6.86
N ARG A 81 -7.95 -4.65 6.20
CA ARG A 81 -7.30 -5.93 6.50
C ARG A 81 -6.46 -6.34 5.32
N TRP A 82 -5.17 -6.53 5.56
CA TRP A 82 -4.20 -6.83 4.52
C TRP A 82 -3.87 -8.32 4.46
N SER A 83 -3.63 -8.81 3.25
CA SER A 83 -3.13 -10.17 3.00
C SER A 83 -1.63 -10.09 2.73
N ALA A 84 -0.86 -10.97 3.38
CA ALA A 84 0.56 -11.11 3.07
C ALA A 84 0.82 -11.75 1.69
N GLU A 85 -0.20 -12.40 1.11
CA GLU A 85 -0.11 -13.18 -0.14
C GLU A 85 -0.60 -12.40 -1.38
N THR A 86 -1.29 -11.28 -1.17
CA THR A 86 -1.90 -10.48 -2.23
C THR A 86 -1.60 -9.01 -2.01
N VAL A 87 -0.99 -8.37 -3.00
CA VAL A 87 -0.94 -6.91 -3.08
C VAL A 87 -2.33 -6.42 -3.43
N LEU A 88 -3.00 -5.81 -2.47
CA LEU A 88 -4.26 -5.11 -2.71
C LEU A 88 -3.94 -3.69 -3.19
N LEU A 89 -4.69 -3.19 -4.17
CA LEU A 89 -4.60 -1.80 -4.62
C LEU A 89 -5.99 -1.18 -4.71
N ASP A 90 -6.05 0.12 -4.50
CA ASP A 90 -7.15 0.97 -4.95
C ASP A 90 -6.65 1.87 -6.09
N PHE A 91 -7.46 2.08 -7.12
CA PHE A 91 -7.11 3.02 -8.19
C PHE A 91 -7.22 4.48 -7.76
N ASP A 92 -7.89 4.75 -6.64
CA ASP A 92 -8.00 6.08 -6.04
C ASP A 92 -6.88 6.38 -5.03
N ASP A 93 -6.03 5.40 -4.68
CA ASP A 93 -4.86 5.63 -3.82
C ASP A 93 -3.90 6.64 -4.47
N ASP A 94 -3.41 7.61 -3.68
CA ASP A 94 -2.62 8.73 -4.22
C ASP A 94 -1.38 8.27 -4.99
N ILE A 95 -0.72 7.21 -4.49
CA ILE A 95 0.48 6.67 -5.12
C ILE A 95 0.16 5.78 -6.34
N VAL A 96 -1.11 5.40 -6.55
CA VAL A 96 -1.54 4.53 -7.67
C VAL A 96 -2.23 5.32 -8.77
N ALA A 97 -3.11 6.26 -8.42
CA ALA A 97 -4.07 6.88 -9.32
C ALA A 97 -3.46 7.47 -10.60
N ALA A 98 -2.32 8.14 -10.47
CA ALA A 98 -1.60 8.76 -11.58
C ALA A 98 -0.40 7.94 -12.08
N ALA A 99 -0.03 6.86 -11.39
CA ALA A 99 1.20 6.11 -11.67
C ALA A 99 1.06 5.23 -12.92
N LYS A 100 2.13 5.17 -13.72
CA LYS A 100 2.20 4.35 -14.95
C LYS A 100 3.55 3.67 -15.09
N GLY A 101 3.57 2.54 -15.81
CA GLY A 101 4.82 1.84 -16.12
C GLY A 101 5.65 1.55 -14.86
N GLU A 102 6.90 2.02 -14.84
CA GLU A 102 7.81 1.83 -13.70
C GLU A 102 7.34 2.49 -12.40
N GLU A 103 6.63 3.63 -12.48
CA GLU A 103 6.07 4.27 -11.29
C GLU A 103 4.97 3.40 -10.67
N LEU A 104 4.12 2.80 -11.52
CA LEU A 104 3.09 1.87 -11.06
C LEU A 104 3.73 0.62 -10.43
N THR A 105 4.80 0.08 -11.03
CA THR A 105 5.57 -1.02 -10.42
C THR A 105 6.08 -0.63 -9.03
N ARG A 106 6.65 0.57 -8.87
CA ARG A 106 7.14 1.07 -7.57
C ARG A 106 6.01 1.18 -6.54
N SER A 107 4.85 1.69 -6.93
CA SER A 107 3.69 1.81 -6.04
C SER A 107 3.17 0.44 -5.59
N LEU A 108 3.08 -0.53 -6.51
CA LEU A 108 2.66 -1.89 -6.15
C LEU A 108 3.66 -2.60 -5.22
N ILE A 109 4.95 -2.32 -5.36
CA ILE A 109 5.97 -2.78 -4.40
C ILE A 109 5.75 -2.11 -3.04
N ALA A 110 5.46 -0.81 -3.00
CA ALA A 110 5.16 -0.10 -1.77
C ALA A 110 3.97 -0.73 -1.03
N GLU A 111 2.84 -0.94 -1.73
CA GLU A 111 1.65 -1.59 -1.18
C GLU A 111 1.91 -3.03 -0.70
N GLY A 112 2.68 -3.81 -1.48
CA GLY A 112 3.01 -5.19 -1.10
C GLY A 112 3.92 -5.31 0.13
N MET A 113 4.72 -4.27 0.39
CA MET A 113 5.67 -4.24 1.51
C MET A 113 5.07 -3.62 2.76
N VAL A 114 4.41 -2.48 2.62
CA VAL A 114 3.87 -1.67 3.72
C VAL A 114 2.53 -1.09 3.27
N PRO A 115 1.44 -1.87 3.29
CA PRO A 115 0.13 -1.35 2.94
C PRO A 115 -0.32 -0.28 3.96
N ASP A 116 -1.09 0.71 3.51
CA ASP A 116 -1.57 1.81 4.35
C ASP A 116 -2.55 1.32 5.44
N CYS A 117 -2.35 1.75 6.69
CA CYS A 117 -3.23 1.39 7.80
C CYS A 117 -4.22 2.48 8.18
N THR A 118 -4.27 3.55 7.38
CA THR A 118 -5.23 4.64 7.54
C THR A 118 -6.66 4.12 7.47
N PRO A 119 -7.52 4.44 8.46
CA PRO A 119 -8.93 4.07 8.42
C PRO A 119 -9.65 4.60 7.17
N VAL A 120 -10.61 3.84 6.66
CA VAL A 120 -11.38 4.20 5.47
C VAL A 120 -12.03 5.57 5.61
N GLY A 121 -11.88 6.41 4.58
CA GLY A 121 -12.39 7.79 4.54
C GLY A 121 -11.45 8.83 5.15
N TRP A 122 -10.31 8.42 5.68
CA TRP A 122 -9.31 9.30 6.28
C TRP A 122 -8.10 9.42 5.35
N THR A 123 -7.35 10.50 5.48
CA THR A 123 -6.08 10.67 4.79
C THR A 123 -4.97 10.82 5.81
N SER A 124 -3.89 10.08 5.64
CA SER A 124 -2.68 10.19 6.45
C SER A 124 -1.52 10.58 5.58
N VAL A 125 -0.72 11.53 6.07
CA VAL A 125 0.60 11.84 5.54
C VAL A 125 1.56 11.66 6.70
N GLY A 126 2.60 10.84 6.54
CA GLY A 126 3.55 10.58 7.62
C GLY A 126 4.11 9.17 7.60
N GLY A 127 4.08 8.49 8.77
CA GLY A 127 4.79 7.24 9.04
C GLY A 127 4.60 6.15 7.98
N ASP A 128 3.36 5.88 7.57
CA ASP A 128 3.07 4.81 6.60
C ASP A 128 3.68 5.13 5.22
N LEU A 129 3.48 6.35 4.71
CA LEU A 129 4.11 6.81 3.46
C LEU A 129 5.65 6.81 3.55
N TYR A 130 6.20 7.15 4.72
CA TYR A 130 7.65 7.12 4.93
C TYR A 130 8.20 5.69 4.87
N ALA A 131 7.52 4.77 5.53
CA ALA A 131 7.86 3.35 5.54
C ALA A 131 7.70 2.73 4.14
N GLN A 132 6.62 3.04 3.43
CA GLN A 132 6.38 2.66 2.03
C GLN A 132 7.53 3.11 1.11
N THR A 133 7.93 4.38 1.20
CA THR A 133 9.01 4.96 0.38
C THR A 133 10.34 4.22 0.61
N ILE A 134 10.67 3.94 1.87
CA ILE A 134 11.91 3.23 2.24
C ILE A 134 11.85 1.77 1.80
N ALA A 135 10.72 1.08 2.03
CA ALA A 135 10.58 -0.34 1.71
C ALA A 135 10.62 -0.58 0.19
N ALA A 136 9.93 0.25 -0.60
CA ALA A 136 10.02 0.19 -2.06
C ALA A 136 11.43 0.48 -2.56
N SER A 137 12.09 1.49 -2.00
CA SER A 137 13.49 1.81 -2.31
C SER A 137 14.44 0.65 -1.95
N TRP A 138 14.15 -0.10 -0.87
CA TRP A 138 14.95 -1.26 -0.47
C TRP A 138 14.87 -2.39 -1.46
N VAL A 139 13.66 -2.71 -1.94
CA VAL A 139 13.41 -3.73 -2.96
C VAL A 139 14.06 -3.34 -4.29
N LEU A 140 13.93 -2.07 -4.70
CA LEU A 140 14.43 -1.56 -5.98
C LEU A 140 15.93 -1.25 -5.98
N GLY A 141 16.52 -1.06 -4.80
CA GLY A 141 17.93 -0.72 -4.63
C GLY A 141 18.26 0.76 -4.85
N ASP A 142 17.29 1.60 -5.22
CA ASP A 142 17.45 3.03 -5.42
C ASP A 142 16.44 3.86 -4.61
N PHE A 143 16.93 4.93 -3.98
CA PHE A 143 16.09 5.82 -3.20
C PHE A 143 15.46 6.88 -4.10
N LYS A 144 14.15 6.74 -4.33
CA LYS A 144 13.31 7.72 -5.03
C LYS A 144 11.96 7.84 -4.32
N PRO A 145 11.36 9.04 -4.33
CA PRO A 145 10.03 9.23 -3.79
C PRO A 145 9.00 8.39 -4.56
N LEU A 146 7.88 8.09 -3.89
CA LEU A 146 6.72 7.51 -4.55
C LEU A 146 6.04 8.56 -5.46
N PRO A 147 5.39 8.13 -6.55
CA PRO A 147 4.48 8.99 -7.30
C PRO A 147 3.33 9.45 -6.39
N GLY A 148 2.60 10.49 -6.80
CA GLY A 148 1.46 11.01 -6.04
C GLY A 148 1.25 12.50 -6.19
N THR A 149 0.18 13.00 -5.58
CA THR A 149 -0.30 14.39 -5.72
C THR A 149 0.15 15.30 -4.58
N LEU A 150 1.02 14.82 -3.69
CA LEU A 150 1.60 15.61 -2.60
C LEU A 150 2.17 16.94 -3.09
N SER A 151 1.88 18.00 -2.32
CA SER A 151 2.47 19.32 -2.54
C SER A 151 4.00 19.27 -2.46
N GLU A 152 4.68 20.17 -3.18
CA GLU A 152 6.15 20.29 -3.15
C GLU A 152 6.74 20.44 -1.75
N LYS A 153 6.01 21.09 -0.83
CA LYS A 153 6.44 21.22 0.57
C LYS A 153 6.44 19.86 1.26
N LEU A 154 5.36 19.11 1.14
CA LEU A 154 5.22 17.78 1.75
C LEU A 154 6.20 16.78 1.12
N ARG A 155 6.42 16.84 -0.20
CA ARG A 155 7.44 16.02 -0.87
C ARG A 155 8.84 16.21 -0.28
N ARG A 156 9.23 17.46 -0.01
CA ARG A 156 10.52 17.76 0.64
C ARG A 156 10.60 17.25 2.08
N GLU A 157 9.50 17.30 2.81
CA GLU A 157 9.41 16.77 4.17
C GLU A 157 9.56 15.25 4.18
N VAL A 158 8.79 14.54 3.34
CA VAL A 158 8.92 13.09 3.13
C VAL A 158 10.36 12.72 2.77
N ASP A 159 10.97 13.42 1.82
CA ASP A 159 12.35 13.17 1.41
C ASP A 159 13.35 13.34 2.57
N ALA A 160 13.22 14.41 3.36
CA ALA A 160 14.11 14.69 4.47
C ALA A 160 14.03 13.59 5.56
N GLU A 161 12.81 13.21 5.95
CA GLU A 161 12.57 12.19 6.98
C GLU A 161 13.04 10.80 6.51
N THR A 162 12.73 10.42 5.27
CA THR A 162 13.04 9.08 4.76
C THR A 162 14.49 8.91 4.34
N ARG A 163 15.15 9.95 3.81
CA ARG A 163 16.54 9.86 3.32
C ARG A 163 17.54 9.59 4.44
N ALA A 164 17.29 10.08 5.66
CA ALA A 164 18.15 9.79 6.80
C ALA A 164 18.05 8.30 7.19
N VAL A 165 16.83 7.81 7.38
CA VAL A 165 16.56 6.41 7.76
C VAL A 165 17.01 5.44 6.68
N TRP A 166 16.79 5.76 5.39
CA TRP A 166 17.30 4.97 4.28
C TRP A 166 18.82 4.79 4.31
N ARG A 167 19.57 5.88 4.53
CA ARG A 167 21.04 5.82 4.60
C ARG A 167 21.51 4.98 5.78
N GLU A 168 20.87 5.13 6.95
CA GLU A 168 21.17 4.29 8.11
C GLU A 168 20.91 2.82 7.78
N LEU A 169 19.72 2.50 7.30
CA LEU A 169 19.33 1.14 6.92
C LEU A 169 20.35 0.54 5.96
N LYS A 170 20.72 1.24 4.89
CA LYS A 170 21.67 0.74 3.88
C LYS A 170 23.11 0.58 4.41
N ALA A 171 23.48 1.27 5.48
CA ALA A 171 24.78 1.10 6.12
C ALA A 171 24.87 -0.14 7.02
N LEU A 172 23.73 -0.75 7.39
CA LEU A 172 23.67 -1.95 8.21
C LEU A 172 24.09 -3.20 7.43
N ALA A 173 24.52 -4.24 8.15
CA ALA A 173 24.75 -5.55 7.56
C ALA A 173 23.47 -6.08 6.87
N PRO A 174 23.57 -6.87 5.78
CA PRO A 174 22.41 -7.35 5.06
C PRO A 174 21.37 -8.06 5.95
N ALA A 175 21.81 -8.91 6.88
CA ALA A 175 20.90 -9.60 7.80
C ALA A 175 20.07 -8.63 8.66
N GLU A 176 20.68 -7.52 9.08
CA GLU A 176 20.01 -6.50 9.88
C GLU A 176 19.01 -5.68 9.05
N GLN A 177 19.35 -5.37 7.79
CA GLN A 177 18.42 -4.73 6.85
C GLN A 177 17.15 -5.58 6.69
N HIS A 178 17.33 -6.88 6.42
CA HIS A 178 16.22 -7.81 6.27
C HIS A 178 15.39 -7.89 7.56
N ARG A 179 16.03 -7.89 8.74
CA ARG A 179 15.32 -7.92 10.02
C ARG A 179 14.39 -6.72 10.18
N ARG A 180 14.88 -5.49 9.96
CA ARG A 180 14.07 -4.27 10.10
C ARG A 180 12.97 -4.19 9.04
N ILE A 181 13.26 -4.56 7.79
CA ILE A 181 12.27 -4.62 6.71
C ILE A 181 11.14 -5.59 7.06
N ASN A 182 11.46 -6.78 7.56
CA ASN A 182 10.45 -7.76 7.94
C ASN A 182 9.61 -7.31 9.15
N ALA A 183 10.23 -6.61 10.10
CA ALA A 183 9.51 -6.04 11.24
C ALA A 183 8.53 -4.94 10.79
N ALA A 184 8.97 -4.03 9.92
CA ALA A 184 8.13 -2.98 9.34
C ALA A 184 6.96 -3.57 8.54
N ARG A 185 7.24 -4.57 7.69
CA ARG A 185 6.20 -5.29 6.94
C ARG A 185 5.21 -6.00 7.87
N ALA A 186 5.69 -6.63 8.93
CA ALA A 186 4.80 -7.30 9.89
C ALA A 186 3.86 -6.30 10.57
N ALA A 187 4.38 -5.15 11.05
CA ALA A 187 3.58 -4.09 11.67
C ALA A 187 2.52 -3.53 10.72
N ALA A 188 2.89 -3.30 9.45
CA ALA A 188 1.98 -2.80 8.43
C ALA A 188 0.88 -3.80 8.08
N HIS A 189 1.22 -5.08 7.91
CA HIS A 189 0.20 -6.10 7.58
C HIS A 189 -0.76 -6.40 8.73
N SER A 190 -0.35 -6.20 9.99
CA SER A 190 -1.24 -6.28 11.14
C SER A 190 -1.99 -4.97 11.44
N CYS A 191 -1.54 -3.85 10.88
CA CYS A 191 -1.91 -2.50 11.32
C CYS A 191 -1.75 -2.31 12.83
N GLU A 192 -0.70 -2.93 13.39
CA GLU A 192 -0.34 -2.82 14.79
C GLU A 192 1.13 -2.38 14.90
N GLY A 193 1.37 -1.28 15.61
CA GLY A 193 2.68 -0.66 15.71
C GLY A 193 2.96 0.35 14.59
N ASP A 194 4.20 0.83 14.54
CA ASP A 194 4.65 1.84 13.57
C ASP A 194 5.74 1.23 12.67
N ALA A 195 5.42 1.10 11.38
CA ALA A 195 6.32 0.51 10.39
C ALA A 195 7.58 1.37 10.16
N PHE A 196 7.47 2.70 10.29
CA PHE A 196 8.61 3.61 10.14
C PHE A 196 9.54 3.54 11.35
N ASP A 197 9.00 3.45 12.56
CA ASP A 197 9.79 3.23 13.78
C ASP A 197 10.56 1.90 13.72
N ALA A 198 9.95 0.83 13.18
CA ALA A 198 10.63 -0.45 12.98
C ALA A 198 11.84 -0.33 12.03
N LEU A 199 11.75 0.50 10.98
CA LEU A 199 12.87 0.81 10.07
C LEU A 199 13.97 1.62 10.76
N ASN A 200 13.58 2.54 11.65
CA ASN A 200 14.47 3.37 12.46
C ASN A 200 15.10 2.62 13.66
N GLY A 201 14.90 1.30 13.76
CA GLY A 201 15.49 0.47 14.82
C GLY A 201 14.72 0.49 16.13
N GLY A 202 13.45 0.89 16.12
CA GLY A 202 12.52 0.74 17.25
C GLY A 202 12.86 1.63 18.45
N LYS A 203 13.33 2.86 18.22
CA LYS A 203 13.49 3.84 19.30
C LYS A 203 12.10 4.16 19.86
N SER A 204 11.71 3.45 20.90
CA SER A 204 10.52 3.74 21.70
C SER A 204 10.51 5.23 22.05
N ARG A 205 9.44 5.93 21.70
CA ARG A 205 9.13 7.21 22.35
C ARG A 205 8.75 6.97 23.80
#